data_AF-A0A1E5VFI4-F1
#
_entry.id   AF-A0A1E5VFI4-F1
#
_cell.length_a   1.000
_cell.length_b   1.000
_cell.length_c   1.000
_cell.angle_alpha   90.00
_cell.angle_beta   90.00
_cell.angle_gamma   90.00
#
_symmetry.space_group_name_H-M   'P 1'
#
loop_
_entity.id
_entity.type
_entity.pdbx_description
1 polymer ?
#
loop_
_entity_poly.entity_id
_entity_poly.type
_entity_poly.pdbx_seq_one_letter_code
_entity_poly.pdbx_strand_id
1 'polypeptide(L)'
;MALPASAALLGPPVAALDTNIAAVADPEPTREASSSDTETSSDDDDSPMAYGGVTKKPAKEATRSGRALAYASSGDPCVDFFFQVVPGATSGADVAALLDAAWSRDARAALRLVCHLRGVRGLGKGDREGFYAAALWMHARHPKTLAGNLATFARFGCLKDLPEILYRILHGDRMEDEGDRRKQQNVRGQGTKRRRSDGDFESAKDKRRQEEAQLARKALSRYESNEAFRFLYDHVAEMFAEMLKSDVEHLRAADTAKIGLAAKWCPSLRSSYDRATLLCEAIARRIFPRESNQEYLNISDKHYAYRVRDRLRREVLVPLRKALELPEVYMCACKFEELPYARVASVAMRKYKEVFQKHDKDRVIGFFDEVRTGHARMAAGAVLPKELIDAALKGEHDEAAELQWRRRRSSSGAAWRPPLPLRAAWPTASRCAGSLSPPLRLRTNRARLPSRWVS
;
A
#
# COMPACT_ATOMS: atom_id res chain seq x y z
N MET A 1 -15.55 -3.08 -30.37
CA MET A 1 -16.41 -4.20 -29.95
C MET A 1 -16.90 -3.90 -28.56
N ALA A 2 -18.22 -3.85 -28.35
CA ALA A 2 -18.78 -3.77 -27.00
C ALA A 2 -18.45 -5.08 -26.27
N LEU A 3 -17.90 -4.97 -25.05
CA LEU A 3 -17.69 -6.11 -24.17
C LEU A 3 -19.06 -6.80 -23.95
N PRO A 4 -19.14 -8.14 -24.01
CA PRO A 4 -20.38 -8.83 -23.67
C PRO A 4 -20.81 -8.43 -22.26
N ALA A 5 -22.10 -8.14 -22.07
CA ALA A 5 -22.64 -7.80 -20.76
C ALA A 5 -22.18 -8.85 -19.75
N SER A 6 -21.35 -8.44 -18.79
CA SER A 6 -20.84 -9.33 -17.75
C SER A 6 -22.04 -9.97 -17.06
N ALA A 7 -22.12 -11.29 -17.11
CA ALA A 7 -23.13 -12.06 -16.38
C ALA A 7 -23.22 -11.54 -14.94
N ALA A 8 -24.44 -11.35 -14.44
CA ALA A 8 -24.68 -10.82 -13.10
C ALA A 8 -23.84 -11.59 -12.08
N LEU A 9 -22.96 -10.88 -11.37
CA LEU A 9 -22.16 -11.47 -10.30
C LEU A 9 -23.13 -11.97 -9.23
N LEU A 10 -22.97 -13.21 -8.78
CA LEU A 10 -23.87 -13.79 -7.77
C LEU A 10 -23.36 -13.56 -6.35
N GLY A 11 -22.05 -13.46 -6.18
CA GLY A 11 -21.42 -13.43 -4.88
C GLY A 11 -21.47 -14.79 -4.17
N PRO A 12 -21.05 -14.87 -2.89
CA PRO A 12 -21.15 -16.09 -2.12
C PRO A 12 -22.61 -16.56 -2.02
N PRO A 13 -22.90 -17.87 -1.92
CA PRO A 13 -24.27 -18.42 -1.93
C PRO A 13 -25.25 -17.77 -0.94
N VAL A 14 -24.71 -17.20 0.15
CA VAL A 14 -25.43 -16.49 1.21
C VAL A 14 -26.03 -15.16 0.73
N ALA A 15 -25.38 -14.46 -0.21
CA ALA A 15 -25.92 -13.23 -0.79
C ALA A 15 -27.18 -13.49 -1.63
N ALA A 16 -27.34 -14.71 -2.13
CA ALA A 16 -28.44 -15.13 -3.00
C ALA A 16 -29.61 -15.79 -2.25
N LEU A 17 -29.71 -15.61 -0.92
CA LEU A 17 -30.82 -16.11 -0.09
C LEU A 17 -31.91 -15.07 0.20
N ASP A 18 -31.69 -13.77 -0.07
CA ASP A 18 -32.71 -12.74 0.18
C ASP A 18 -32.86 -11.76 -0.99
N THR A 19 -33.21 -12.24 -2.18
CA THR A 19 -33.79 -11.37 -3.22
C THR A 19 -35.29 -11.59 -3.31
N ASN A 20 -36.00 -11.25 -2.22
CA ASN A 20 -37.35 -10.73 -2.33
C ASN A 20 -37.22 -9.20 -2.38
N ILE A 21 -37.23 -8.65 -3.59
CA ILE A 21 -37.26 -7.21 -3.84
C ILE A 21 -38.66 -6.74 -3.44
N ALA A 22 -38.78 -6.20 -2.22
CA ALA A 22 -39.85 -5.30 -1.86
C ALA A 22 -39.26 -3.88 -1.92
N ALA A 23 -39.79 -3.07 -2.84
CA ALA A 23 -39.44 -1.68 -3.02
C ALA A 23 -39.64 -0.91 -1.71
N VAL A 24 -38.60 -0.20 -1.26
CA VAL A 24 -38.73 0.84 -0.24
C VAL A 24 -38.41 2.15 -0.94
N ALA A 25 -39.43 2.99 -1.04
CA ALA A 25 -39.38 4.33 -1.60
C ALA A 25 -38.50 5.24 -0.72
N ASP A 26 -37.69 6.08 -1.37
CA ASP A 26 -36.98 7.19 -0.74
C ASP A 26 -37.96 8.29 -0.31
N PRO A 27 -37.74 8.98 0.82
CA PRO A 27 -38.40 10.25 1.08
C PRO A 27 -37.65 11.42 0.42
N GLU A 28 -38.40 12.23 -0.32
CA GLU A 28 -37.97 13.50 -0.94
C GLU A 28 -37.50 14.57 0.08
N PRO A 29 -36.68 15.55 -0.34
CA PRO A 29 -36.25 16.66 0.49
C PRO A 29 -37.20 17.86 0.35
N THR A 30 -37.82 18.30 1.45
CA THR A 30 -38.59 19.56 1.46
C THR A 30 -37.69 20.74 1.80
N ARG A 31 -37.74 21.78 0.96
CA ARG A 31 -37.12 23.09 1.17
C ARG A 31 -38.21 24.15 1.39
N GLU A 32 -37.95 24.97 2.41
CA GLU A 32 -38.32 26.40 2.61
C GLU A 32 -39.79 26.81 2.85
N ALA A 33 -40.00 27.53 3.99
CA ALA A 33 -40.73 28.80 4.03
C ALA A 33 -40.41 29.61 5.32
N SER A 34 -40.48 30.92 5.15
CA SER A 34 -40.09 32.09 5.96
C SER A 34 -41.12 32.60 6.99
N SER A 35 -40.66 33.37 8.00
CA SER A 35 -41.25 34.62 8.60
C SER A 35 -40.65 34.83 10.01
N SER A 36 -39.84 35.86 10.31
CA SER A 36 -40.12 37.29 10.61
C SER A 36 -40.90 37.56 11.93
N ASP A 37 -40.34 38.52 12.69
CA ASP A 37 -40.90 39.40 13.75
C ASP A 37 -40.92 38.90 15.22
N THR A 38 -40.64 39.64 16.31
CA THR A 38 -40.10 41.00 16.63
C THR A 38 -39.98 41.09 18.17
N GLU A 39 -38.86 41.67 18.70
CA GLU A 39 -38.59 42.45 19.95
C GLU A 39 -39.10 41.97 21.35
N THR A 40 -38.58 42.38 22.54
CA THR A 40 -37.81 43.56 23.03
C THR A 40 -37.15 43.29 24.42
N SER A 41 -36.12 44.09 24.77
CA SER A 41 -35.75 44.65 26.12
C SER A 41 -34.96 43.74 27.10
N SER A 42 -33.89 44.16 27.82
CA SER A 42 -33.46 45.47 28.36
C SER A 42 -31.93 45.56 28.66
N ASP A 43 -31.37 46.76 28.43
CA ASP A 43 -30.29 47.58 29.06
C ASP A 43 -29.42 46.98 30.21
N ASP A 44 -28.12 47.26 30.37
CA ASP A 44 -27.53 48.57 30.70
C ASP A 44 -26.08 48.80 30.19
N ASP A 45 -25.83 50.09 29.90
CA ASP A 45 -24.60 50.79 29.55
C ASP A 45 -23.73 51.07 30.80
N ASP A 46 -22.39 51.02 30.68
CA ASP A 46 -21.55 52.06 31.30
C ASP A 46 -20.12 52.06 30.73
N SER A 47 -19.67 53.23 30.29
CA SER A 47 -18.31 53.54 29.85
C SER A 47 -17.95 54.92 30.41
N PRO A 48 -16.74 55.12 30.94
CA PRO A 48 -15.98 56.26 30.40
C PRO A 48 -14.44 56.13 30.37
N MET A 49 -13.92 56.74 29.29
CA MET A 49 -12.75 57.62 29.21
C MET A 49 -11.33 57.07 29.00
N ALA A 50 -10.70 57.69 27.99
CA ALA A 50 -9.38 57.44 27.42
C ALA A 50 -8.28 58.27 28.10
N TYR A 51 -7.06 57.72 28.16
CA TYR A 51 -5.81 58.49 28.06
C TYR A 51 -4.62 57.58 27.68
N GLY A 52 -3.78 58.05 26.74
CA GLY A 52 -2.37 57.68 26.67
C GLY A 52 -1.98 56.51 25.76
N GLY A 53 -1.59 56.80 24.52
CA GLY A 53 -1.08 55.81 23.57
C GLY A 53 0.35 55.34 23.82
N VAL A 54 0.65 54.13 23.36
CA VAL A 54 1.96 53.70 22.85
C VAL A 54 1.72 52.64 21.77
N THR A 55 2.00 52.99 20.51
CA THR A 55 2.02 52.07 19.38
C THR A 55 3.15 51.03 19.53
N LYS A 56 2.82 49.76 19.74
CA LYS A 56 3.81 48.66 19.60
C LYS A 56 3.84 48.19 18.14
N LYS A 57 4.93 48.57 17.45
CA LYS A 57 5.33 48.07 16.13
C LYS A 57 5.39 46.53 16.09
N PRO A 58 5.10 45.90 14.94
CA PRO A 58 5.31 44.47 14.78
C PRO A 58 6.80 44.14 14.88
N ALA A 59 7.13 43.11 15.67
CA ALA A 59 8.48 42.63 15.85
C ALA A 59 9.02 42.12 14.51
N LYS A 60 10.12 42.72 14.04
CA LYS A 60 10.91 42.25 12.91
C LYS A 60 11.52 40.90 13.27
N GLU A 61 11.11 39.87 12.55
CA GLU A 61 11.70 38.54 12.63
C GLU A 61 13.16 38.61 12.17
N ALA A 62 14.09 38.35 13.09
CA ALA A 62 15.51 38.37 12.82
C ALA A 62 15.88 37.22 11.89
N THR A 63 16.49 37.56 10.75
CA THR A 63 16.90 36.65 9.69
C THR A 63 17.89 35.61 10.20
N ARG A 64 17.40 34.40 10.47
CA ARG A 64 18.24 33.22 10.70
C ARG A 64 18.74 32.72 9.35
N SER A 65 19.94 33.17 8.97
CA SER A 65 20.63 32.76 7.75
C SER A 65 20.75 31.22 7.69
N GLY A 66 20.14 30.61 6.67
CA GLY A 66 20.25 29.18 6.38
C GLY A 66 18.95 28.38 6.28
N ARG A 67 17.76 29.01 6.29
CA ARG A 67 16.51 28.31 5.97
C ARG A 67 16.27 28.40 4.47
N ALA A 68 16.22 27.27 3.77
CA ALA A 68 15.84 27.24 2.36
C ALA A 68 14.50 28.00 2.18
N LEU A 69 14.44 28.93 1.24
CA LEU A 69 13.22 29.63 0.87
C LEU A 69 12.23 28.59 0.32
N ALA A 70 11.33 28.10 1.17
CA ALA A 70 10.21 27.28 0.73
C ALA A 70 9.12 28.25 0.22
N TYR A 71 9.19 28.61 -1.05
CA TYR A 71 8.12 29.36 -1.70
C TYR A 71 6.80 28.59 -1.58
N ALA A 72 5.69 29.28 -1.27
CA ALA A 72 4.38 28.65 -1.09
C ALA A 72 3.84 28.03 -2.40
N SER A 73 4.30 28.53 -3.55
CA SER A 73 3.99 28.00 -4.88
C SER A 73 5.15 28.34 -5.83
N SER A 74 5.35 27.49 -6.82
CA SER A 74 6.27 27.68 -7.95
C SER A 74 5.65 28.47 -9.10
N GLY A 75 4.34 28.73 -9.07
CA GLY A 75 3.57 29.31 -10.17
C GLY A 75 3.14 28.30 -11.24
N ASP A 76 3.62 27.06 -11.20
CA ASP A 76 3.17 25.96 -12.06
C ASP A 76 2.48 24.87 -11.23
N PRO A 77 1.18 24.61 -11.42
CA PRO A 77 0.43 23.60 -10.66
C PRO A 77 1.00 22.18 -10.74
N CYS A 78 1.62 21.78 -11.86
CA CYS A 78 2.25 20.47 -11.99
C CYS A 78 3.52 20.38 -11.13
N VAL A 79 4.29 21.46 -11.08
CA VAL A 79 5.48 21.56 -10.23
C VAL A 79 5.09 21.60 -8.76
N ASP A 80 4.02 22.32 -8.42
CA ASP A 80 3.45 22.37 -7.08
C ASP A 80 2.97 20.99 -6.62
N PHE A 81 2.22 20.26 -7.45
CA PHE A 81 1.87 18.87 -7.16
C PHE A 81 3.11 18.00 -6.92
N PHE A 82 4.16 18.18 -7.75
CA PHE A 82 5.40 17.43 -7.60
C PHE A 82 6.17 17.76 -6.30
N PHE A 83 6.17 18.99 -5.80
CA PHE A 83 6.93 19.32 -4.59
C PHE A 83 6.11 19.24 -3.31
N GLN A 84 4.83 19.63 -3.35
CA GLN A 84 3.99 19.78 -2.17
C GLN A 84 3.36 18.46 -1.70
N VAL A 85 3.18 17.48 -2.61
CA VAL A 85 2.72 16.15 -2.20
C VAL A 85 3.85 15.39 -1.51
N VAL A 86 3.83 15.35 -0.18
CA VAL A 86 4.83 14.70 0.67
C VAL A 86 4.24 13.43 1.27
N PRO A 87 4.86 12.25 1.03
CA PRO A 87 4.32 10.97 1.47
C PRO A 87 4.14 10.91 2.99
N GLY A 88 2.90 10.72 3.45
CA GLY A 88 2.54 10.61 4.86
C GLY A 88 2.31 11.95 5.58
N ALA A 89 2.50 13.08 4.91
CA ALA A 89 2.22 14.42 5.47
C ALA A 89 1.05 15.11 4.76
N THR A 90 0.90 14.92 3.45
CA THR A 90 -0.20 15.53 2.68
C THR A 90 -1.46 14.69 2.80
N SER A 91 -2.59 15.32 3.14
CA SER A 91 -3.87 14.62 3.25
C SER A 91 -4.41 14.20 1.88
N GLY A 92 -5.29 13.20 1.84
CA GLY A 92 -5.91 12.77 0.58
C GLY A 92 -6.72 13.88 -0.10
N ALA A 93 -7.34 14.77 0.68
CA ALA A 93 -8.07 15.93 0.18
C ALA A 93 -7.12 16.95 -0.49
N ASP A 94 -5.96 17.21 0.13
CA ASP A 94 -4.96 18.13 -0.43
C ASP A 94 -4.33 17.55 -1.71
N VAL A 95 -4.06 16.23 -1.73
CA VAL A 95 -3.61 15.56 -2.96
C VAL A 95 -4.64 15.72 -4.07
N ALA A 96 -5.92 15.54 -3.77
CA ALA A 96 -7.00 15.73 -4.73
C ALA A 96 -7.09 17.18 -5.24
N ALA A 97 -6.94 18.17 -4.36
CA ALA A 97 -6.97 19.59 -4.74
C ALA A 97 -5.77 19.98 -5.62
N LEU A 98 -4.56 19.55 -5.26
CA LEU A 98 -3.36 19.77 -6.07
C LEU A 98 -3.46 19.06 -7.41
N LEU A 99 -4.03 17.85 -7.44
CA LEU A 99 -4.24 17.11 -8.68
C LEU A 99 -5.23 17.82 -9.59
N ASP A 100 -6.31 18.38 -9.05
CA ASP A 100 -7.32 19.13 -9.80
C ASP A 100 -6.70 20.34 -10.52
N ALA A 101 -5.86 21.10 -9.81
CA ALA A 101 -5.12 22.23 -10.38
C ALA A 101 -4.09 21.78 -11.44
N ALA A 102 -3.30 20.74 -11.15
CA ALA A 102 -2.33 20.18 -12.09
C ALA A 102 -3.00 19.64 -13.37
N TRP A 103 -4.14 18.97 -13.21
CA TRP A 103 -4.88 18.37 -14.32
C TRP A 103 -5.52 19.42 -15.23
N SER A 104 -6.06 20.49 -14.63
CA SER A 104 -6.61 21.63 -15.37
C SER A 104 -5.54 22.36 -16.19
N ARG A 105 -4.29 22.35 -15.71
CA ARG A 105 -3.13 22.92 -16.42
C ARG A 105 -2.62 22.02 -17.54
N ASP A 106 -2.30 20.76 -17.23
CA ASP A 106 -1.85 19.72 -18.17
C ASP A 106 -2.20 18.32 -17.63
N ALA A 107 -3.32 17.78 -18.10
CA ALA A 107 -3.81 16.45 -17.75
C ALA A 107 -2.79 15.33 -18.02
N ARG A 108 -1.97 15.46 -19.08
CA ARG A 108 -0.99 14.42 -19.43
C ARG A 108 0.20 14.46 -18.48
N ALA A 109 0.68 15.64 -18.11
CA ALA A 109 1.71 15.79 -17.08
C ALA A 109 1.20 15.34 -15.71
N ALA A 110 -0.01 15.75 -15.31
CA ALA A 110 -0.65 15.32 -14.08
C ALA A 110 -0.76 13.79 -13.98
N LEU A 111 -1.19 13.11 -15.05
CA LEU A 111 -1.26 11.64 -15.08
C LEU A 111 0.11 10.97 -14.90
N ARG A 112 1.18 11.54 -15.50
CA ARG A 112 2.55 11.05 -15.26
C ARG A 112 2.98 11.28 -13.81
N LEU A 113 2.61 12.41 -13.21
CA LEU A 113 2.88 12.71 -11.81
C LEU A 113 2.14 11.75 -10.87
N VAL A 114 0.92 11.33 -11.18
CA VAL A 114 0.22 10.27 -10.43
C VAL A 114 0.96 8.93 -10.52
N CYS A 115 1.48 8.57 -11.70
CA CYS A 115 2.32 7.37 -11.84
C CYS A 115 3.61 7.48 -11.03
N HIS A 116 4.24 8.66 -11.03
CA HIS A 116 5.43 8.95 -10.23
C HIS A 116 5.13 8.92 -8.72
N LEU A 117 3.96 9.38 -8.30
CA LEU A 117 3.53 9.36 -6.91
C LEU A 117 3.53 7.92 -6.38
N ARG A 118 2.95 7.00 -7.16
CA ARG A 118 2.92 5.57 -6.81
C ARG A 118 4.23 4.85 -7.01
N GLY A 119 5.06 5.32 -7.94
CA GLY A 119 6.25 4.64 -8.45
C GLY A 119 7.07 3.99 -7.35
N VAL A 120 7.07 2.66 -7.31
CA VAL A 120 7.96 1.87 -6.45
C VAL A 120 9.21 1.49 -7.23
N ARG A 121 10.21 0.91 -6.56
CA ARG A 121 11.44 0.43 -7.20
C ARG A 121 12.32 1.54 -7.79
N GLY A 122 12.29 2.72 -7.16
CA GLY A 122 13.12 3.86 -7.56
C GLY A 122 12.55 4.68 -8.73
N LEU A 123 11.31 4.39 -9.16
CA LEU A 123 10.64 5.11 -10.24
C LEU A 123 9.85 6.34 -9.75
N GLY A 124 9.75 6.52 -8.44
CA GLY A 124 8.80 7.46 -7.85
C GLY A 124 8.95 7.67 -6.36
N LYS A 125 7.96 8.37 -5.78
CA LYS A 125 7.88 8.70 -4.36
C LYS A 125 7.47 7.51 -3.47
N GLY A 126 6.87 6.48 -4.06
CA GLY A 126 6.32 5.35 -3.33
C GLY A 126 5.21 5.75 -2.34
N ASP A 127 4.49 6.84 -2.64
CA ASP A 127 3.37 7.31 -1.83
C ASP A 127 2.13 6.50 -2.17
N ARG A 128 1.84 5.52 -1.32
CA ARG A 128 0.71 4.62 -1.50
C ARG A 128 -0.61 5.35 -1.27
N GLU A 129 -0.73 6.11 -0.19
CA GLU A 129 -1.98 6.75 0.20
C GLU A 129 -2.31 7.93 -0.73
N GLY A 130 -1.31 8.76 -1.07
CA GLY A 130 -1.49 9.81 -2.06
C GLY A 130 -1.89 9.26 -3.44
N PHE A 131 -1.33 8.13 -3.87
CA PHE A 131 -1.77 7.48 -5.11
C PHE A 131 -3.23 7.03 -5.05
N TYR A 132 -3.68 6.42 -3.95
CA TYR A 132 -5.06 5.99 -3.85
C TYR A 132 -6.02 7.18 -3.79
N ALA A 133 -5.67 8.27 -3.12
CA ALA A 133 -6.43 9.52 -3.19
C ALA A 133 -6.54 10.04 -4.63
N ALA A 134 -5.44 10.04 -5.38
CA ALA A 134 -5.43 10.40 -6.81
C ALA A 134 -6.29 9.44 -7.67
N ALA A 135 -6.25 8.13 -7.38
CA ALA A 135 -7.06 7.13 -8.08
C ALA A 135 -8.56 7.33 -7.82
N LEU A 136 -8.96 7.63 -6.58
CA LEU A 136 -10.34 7.95 -6.22
C LEU A 136 -10.80 9.25 -6.89
N TRP A 137 -9.95 10.28 -6.93
CA TRP A 137 -10.21 11.52 -7.66
C TRP A 137 -10.41 11.26 -9.17
N MET A 138 -9.57 10.43 -9.78
CA MET A 138 -9.72 10.03 -11.18
C MET A 138 -10.97 9.18 -11.41
N HIS A 139 -11.35 8.30 -10.48
CA HIS A 139 -12.59 7.53 -10.59
C HIS A 139 -13.82 8.44 -10.64
N ALA A 140 -13.82 9.51 -9.83
CA ALA A 140 -14.91 10.47 -9.77
C ALA A 140 -15.02 11.37 -11.01
N ARG A 141 -13.90 11.79 -11.61
CA ARG A 141 -13.88 12.78 -12.71
C ARG A 141 -13.50 12.22 -14.09
N HIS A 142 -12.62 11.23 -14.12
CA HIS A 142 -12.02 10.68 -15.35
C HIS A 142 -11.96 9.14 -15.33
N PRO A 143 -13.10 8.43 -15.14
CA PRO A 143 -13.12 6.98 -14.92
C PRO A 143 -12.56 6.18 -16.11
N LYS A 144 -12.74 6.67 -17.35
CA LYS A 144 -12.17 6.05 -18.55
C LYS A 144 -10.65 6.14 -18.57
N THR A 145 -10.08 7.26 -18.13
CA THR A 145 -8.62 7.45 -18.04
C THR A 145 -8.02 6.54 -16.97
N LEU A 146 -8.69 6.39 -15.83
CA LEU A 146 -8.26 5.45 -14.78
C LEU A 146 -8.22 4.01 -15.29
N ALA A 147 -9.31 3.54 -15.90
CA ALA A 147 -9.41 2.18 -16.43
C ALA A 147 -8.47 1.93 -17.63
N GLY A 148 -8.29 2.92 -18.50
CA GLY A 148 -7.37 2.82 -19.65
C GLY A 148 -5.88 2.76 -19.28
N ASN A 149 -5.52 3.10 -18.04
CA ASN A 149 -4.13 3.16 -17.58
C ASN A 149 -3.78 2.10 -16.51
N LEU A 150 -4.63 1.10 -16.27
CA LEU A 150 -4.40 0.07 -15.24
C LEU A 150 -3.06 -0.67 -15.43
N ALA A 151 -2.69 -1.00 -16.66
CA ALA A 151 -1.39 -1.61 -16.98
C ALA A 151 -0.21 -0.70 -16.60
N THR A 152 -0.32 0.60 -16.88
CA THR A 152 0.67 1.61 -16.50
C THR A 152 0.79 1.70 -14.98
N PHE A 153 -0.34 1.78 -14.26
CA PHE A 153 -0.34 1.82 -12.80
C PHE A 153 0.26 0.56 -12.19
N ALA A 154 -0.04 -0.62 -12.72
CA ALA A 154 0.56 -1.88 -12.28
C ALA A 154 2.07 -1.94 -12.52
N ARG A 155 2.56 -1.34 -13.62
CA ARG A 155 3.98 -1.26 -13.97
C ARG A 155 4.77 -0.35 -13.03
N PHE A 156 4.25 0.85 -12.72
CA PHE A 156 4.91 1.78 -11.80
C PHE A 156 4.71 1.39 -10.33
N GLY A 157 3.52 0.90 -9.99
CA GLY A 157 3.12 0.43 -8.67
C GLY A 157 3.27 -1.08 -8.53
N CYS A 158 2.15 -1.75 -8.27
CA CYS A 158 2.02 -3.20 -8.38
C CYS A 158 0.59 -3.62 -8.70
N LEU A 159 0.40 -4.85 -9.19
CA LEU A 159 -0.94 -5.39 -9.47
C LEU A 159 -1.88 -5.43 -8.25
N LYS A 160 -1.33 -5.39 -7.02
CA LYS A 160 -2.12 -5.28 -5.78
C LYS A 160 -2.93 -3.98 -5.72
N ASP A 161 -2.48 -2.94 -6.40
CA ASP A 161 -3.13 -1.64 -6.37
C ASP A 161 -4.53 -1.71 -7.00
N LEU A 162 -4.73 -2.58 -8.00
CA LEU A 162 -6.00 -2.70 -8.72
C LEU A 162 -7.17 -3.16 -7.82
N PRO A 163 -7.08 -4.30 -7.09
CA PRO A 163 -8.13 -4.68 -6.15
C PRO A 163 -8.23 -3.73 -4.94
N GLU A 164 -7.16 -3.01 -4.59
CA GLU A 164 -7.21 -2.00 -3.53
C GLU A 164 -8.00 -0.74 -3.95
N ILE A 165 -7.85 -0.27 -5.20
CA ILE A 165 -8.68 0.81 -5.74
C ILE A 165 -10.15 0.43 -5.68
N LEU A 166 -10.51 -0.77 -6.16
CA LEU A 166 -11.89 -1.25 -6.10
C LEU A 166 -12.41 -1.34 -4.66
N TYR A 167 -11.58 -1.85 -3.74
CA TYR A 167 -11.92 -1.90 -2.32
C TYR A 167 -12.23 -0.51 -1.75
N ARG A 168 -11.39 0.48 -2.04
CA ARG A 168 -11.54 1.84 -1.49
C ARG A 168 -12.74 2.58 -2.07
N ILE A 169 -13.07 2.37 -3.35
CA ILE A 169 -14.30 2.91 -3.93
C ILE A 169 -15.54 2.36 -3.21
N LEU A 170 -15.50 1.09 -2.77
CA LEU A 170 -16.62 0.46 -2.07
C LEU A 170 -16.66 0.78 -0.58
N HIS A 171 -15.52 0.77 0.11
CA HIS A 171 -15.46 0.72 1.57
C HIS A 171 -14.71 1.88 2.21
N GLY A 172 -14.14 2.78 1.41
CA GLY A 172 -13.24 3.82 1.89
C GLY A 172 -11.88 3.26 2.29
N ASP A 173 -11.11 4.08 3.01
CA ASP A 173 -9.78 3.69 3.45
C ASP A 173 -9.82 2.53 4.45
N ARG A 174 -8.82 1.65 4.36
CA ARG A 174 -8.62 0.62 5.38
C ARG A 174 -8.19 1.32 6.67
N MET A 175 -9.10 1.41 7.63
CA MET A 175 -8.76 1.82 8.99
C MET A 175 -7.56 0.98 9.48
N GLU A 176 -6.48 1.65 9.88
CA GLU A 176 -5.23 1.01 10.33
C GLU A 176 -5.46 0.09 11.56
N ASP A 177 -6.59 0.28 12.25
CA ASP A 177 -7.10 -0.49 13.39
C ASP A 177 -7.29 -2.00 13.14
N GLU A 178 -7.41 -2.47 11.89
CA GLU A 178 -7.63 -3.91 11.66
C GLU A 178 -6.35 -4.75 11.94
N GLY A 179 -5.18 -4.11 11.82
CA GLY A 179 -3.89 -4.70 12.20
C GLY A 179 -3.70 -4.75 13.72
N ASP A 180 -4.11 -3.69 14.41
CA ASP A 180 -4.01 -3.59 15.87
C ASP A 180 -5.09 -4.39 16.60
N ARG A 181 -6.31 -4.51 16.08
CA ARG A 181 -7.33 -5.43 16.62
C ARG A 181 -6.90 -6.89 16.54
N ARG A 182 -6.24 -7.31 15.45
CA ARG A 182 -5.67 -8.67 15.32
C ARG A 182 -4.49 -8.89 16.25
N LYS A 183 -3.59 -7.91 16.41
CA LYS A 183 -2.51 -7.97 17.40
C LYS A 183 -3.06 -8.01 18.83
N GLN A 184 -4.02 -7.16 19.19
CA GLN A 184 -4.69 -7.18 20.50
C GLN A 184 -5.48 -8.46 20.76
N GLN A 185 -6.14 -9.04 19.75
CA GLN A 185 -6.78 -10.35 19.89
C GLN A 185 -5.78 -11.48 20.08
N ASN A 186 -4.63 -11.46 19.39
CA ASN A 186 -3.57 -12.44 19.59
C ASN A 186 -2.87 -12.30 20.95
N VAL A 187 -2.65 -11.07 21.41
CA VAL A 187 -2.04 -10.78 22.74
C VAL A 187 -3.02 -11.16 23.87
N ARG A 188 -4.33 -10.87 23.72
CA ARG A 188 -5.36 -11.30 24.68
C ARG A 188 -5.60 -12.82 24.68
N GLY A 189 -5.28 -13.52 23.60
CA GLY A 189 -5.39 -14.98 23.50
C GLY A 189 -4.35 -15.77 24.30
N GLN A 190 -3.34 -15.11 24.88
CA GLN A 190 -2.41 -15.72 25.83
C GLN A 190 -2.94 -15.75 27.28
N GLY A 191 -4.05 -15.06 27.58
CA GLY A 191 -4.76 -15.15 28.85
C GLY A 191 -5.88 -16.18 28.78
N THR A 192 -5.76 -17.26 29.56
CA THR A 192 -6.78 -18.29 29.86
C THR A 192 -7.68 -18.71 28.68
N LYS A 193 -7.37 -19.86 28.07
CA LYS A 193 -8.28 -20.59 27.14
C LYS A 193 -9.62 -20.88 27.82
N ARG A 194 -10.54 -19.92 27.86
CA ARG A 194 -11.96 -20.19 28.09
C ARG A 194 -12.45 -21.05 26.92
N ARG A 195 -12.89 -22.28 27.21
CA ARG A 195 -13.63 -23.10 26.25
C ARG A 195 -14.86 -22.28 25.84
N ARG A 196 -14.87 -21.81 24.60
CA ARG A 196 -16.07 -21.20 24.00
C ARG A 196 -17.14 -22.27 23.93
N SER A 197 -18.38 -21.91 24.24
CA SER A 197 -19.50 -22.83 24.05
C SER A 197 -19.73 -23.07 22.55
N ASP A 198 -20.41 -24.16 22.21
CA ASP A 198 -20.80 -24.44 20.82
C ASP A 198 -21.71 -23.32 20.27
N GLY A 199 -22.53 -22.71 21.14
CA GLY A 199 -23.36 -21.54 20.81
C GLY A 199 -22.54 -20.30 20.46
N ASP A 200 -21.45 -20.03 21.18
CA ASP A 200 -20.55 -18.90 20.87
C ASP A 200 -19.85 -19.09 19.52
N PHE A 201 -19.52 -20.34 19.18
CA PHE A 201 -18.89 -20.67 17.91
C PHE A 201 -19.83 -20.46 16.73
N GLU A 202 -21.09 -20.94 16.84
CA GLU A 202 -22.08 -20.78 15.78
C GLU A 202 -22.47 -19.30 15.62
N SER A 203 -22.70 -18.57 16.71
CA SER A 203 -22.95 -17.13 16.67
C SER A 203 -21.81 -16.35 16.00
N ALA A 204 -20.55 -16.67 16.30
CA ALA A 204 -19.41 -16.04 15.65
C ALA A 204 -19.28 -16.40 14.15
N LYS A 205 -19.74 -17.60 13.75
CA LYS A 205 -19.77 -18.03 12.35
C LYS A 205 -20.89 -17.33 11.58
N ASP A 206 -22.07 -17.20 12.19
CA ASP A 206 -23.20 -16.47 11.60
C ASP A 206 -22.92 -14.98 11.47
N LYS A 207 -22.31 -14.35 12.47
CA LYS A 207 -21.85 -12.96 12.37
C LYS A 207 -20.90 -12.76 11.18
N ARG A 208 -19.90 -13.63 11.01
CA ARG A 208 -18.98 -13.58 9.87
C ARG A 208 -19.70 -13.79 8.53
N ARG A 209 -20.72 -14.66 8.51
CA ARG A 209 -21.55 -14.93 7.34
C ARG A 209 -22.40 -13.70 6.97
N GLN A 210 -22.97 -13.02 7.96
CA GLN A 210 -23.73 -11.79 7.78
C GLN A 210 -22.85 -10.63 7.29
N GLU A 211 -21.66 -10.44 7.88
CA GLU A 211 -20.68 -9.45 7.43
C GLU A 211 -20.25 -9.71 5.97
N GLU A 212 -19.98 -10.97 5.61
CA GLU A 212 -19.65 -11.35 4.22
C GLU A 212 -20.81 -11.10 3.25
N ALA A 213 -22.06 -11.34 3.68
CA ALA A 213 -23.25 -11.05 2.89
C ALA A 213 -23.47 -9.54 2.70
N GLN A 214 -23.25 -8.72 3.73
CA GLN A 214 -23.34 -7.26 3.65
C GLN A 214 -22.32 -6.67 2.67
N LEU A 215 -21.07 -7.14 2.73
CA LEU A 215 -20.02 -6.73 1.79
C LEU A 215 -20.38 -7.11 0.35
N ALA A 216 -20.89 -8.32 0.13
CA ALA A 216 -21.33 -8.78 -1.18
C ALA A 216 -22.49 -7.93 -1.72
N ARG A 217 -23.54 -7.68 -0.91
CA ARG A 217 -24.68 -6.83 -1.28
C ARG A 217 -24.23 -5.43 -1.68
N LYS A 218 -23.30 -4.82 -0.93
CA LYS A 218 -22.74 -3.50 -1.27
C LYS A 218 -21.99 -3.51 -2.59
N ALA A 219 -21.17 -4.54 -2.85
CA ALA A 219 -20.44 -4.68 -4.10
C ALA A 219 -21.39 -4.83 -5.30
N LEU A 220 -22.43 -5.67 -5.18
CA LEU A 220 -23.43 -5.88 -6.23
C LEU A 220 -24.25 -4.63 -6.50
N SER A 221 -24.80 -4.00 -5.44
CA SER A 221 -25.55 -2.75 -5.56
C SER A 221 -24.74 -1.64 -6.24
N ARG A 222 -23.44 -1.52 -5.91
CA ARG A 222 -22.56 -0.55 -6.57
C ARG A 222 -22.29 -0.89 -8.04
N TYR A 223 -22.11 -2.18 -8.35
CA TYR A 223 -21.89 -2.67 -9.71
C TYR A 223 -23.10 -2.42 -10.63
N GLU A 224 -24.31 -2.58 -10.09
CA GLU A 224 -25.55 -2.32 -10.81
C GLU A 224 -25.81 -0.82 -11.01
N SER A 225 -25.66 -0.03 -9.94
CA SER A 225 -26.03 1.40 -9.93
C SER A 225 -25.00 2.35 -10.54
N ASN A 226 -23.70 2.02 -10.55
CA ASN A 226 -22.66 2.96 -10.95
C ASN A 226 -21.86 2.49 -12.16
N GLU A 227 -22.11 3.12 -13.31
CA GLU A 227 -21.46 2.79 -14.58
C GLU A 227 -19.94 2.98 -14.53
N ALA A 228 -19.45 4.05 -13.91
CA ALA A 228 -18.01 4.31 -13.79
C ALA A 228 -17.28 3.23 -12.99
N PHE A 229 -17.88 2.74 -11.89
CA PHE A 229 -17.38 1.63 -11.10
C PHE A 229 -17.45 0.32 -11.88
N ARG A 230 -18.58 0.00 -12.52
CA ARG A 230 -18.73 -1.19 -13.37
C ARG A 230 -17.68 -1.23 -14.46
N PHE A 231 -17.47 -0.11 -15.16
CA PHE A 231 -16.45 0.03 -16.20
C PHE A 231 -15.05 -0.28 -15.66
N LEU A 232 -14.64 0.36 -14.56
CA LEU A 232 -13.34 0.09 -13.94
C LEU A 232 -13.21 -1.36 -13.48
N TYR A 233 -14.24 -1.89 -12.82
CA TYR A 233 -14.30 -3.24 -12.29
C TYR A 233 -14.08 -4.28 -13.39
N ASP A 234 -14.79 -4.12 -14.51
CA ASP A 234 -14.69 -5.04 -15.64
C ASP A 234 -13.29 -5.01 -16.27
N HIS A 235 -12.68 -3.84 -16.39
CA HIS A 235 -11.30 -3.72 -16.90
C HIS A 235 -10.27 -4.33 -15.95
N VAL A 236 -10.45 -4.20 -14.63
CA VAL A 236 -9.58 -4.87 -13.66
C VAL A 236 -9.72 -6.38 -13.76
N ALA A 237 -10.95 -6.90 -13.83
CA ALA A 237 -11.20 -8.33 -13.96
C ALA A 237 -10.66 -8.91 -15.28
N GLU A 238 -10.82 -8.18 -16.39
CA GLU A 238 -10.31 -8.56 -17.70
C GLU A 238 -8.77 -8.61 -17.71
N MET A 239 -8.12 -7.56 -17.19
CA MET A 239 -6.66 -7.50 -17.12
C MET A 239 -6.08 -8.69 -16.33
N PHE A 240 -6.68 -9.04 -15.18
CA PHE A 240 -6.25 -10.24 -14.45
C PHE A 240 -6.50 -11.52 -15.26
N ALA A 241 -7.64 -11.64 -15.93
CA ALA A 241 -7.98 -12.82 -16.71
C ALA A 241 -7.00 -13.03 -17.88
N GLU A 242 -6.68 -11.98 -18.64
CA GLU A 242 -5.71 -12.01 -19.75
C GLU A 242 -4.31 -12.39 -19.26
N MET A 243 -3.82 -11.73 -18.20
CA MET A 243 -2.50 -12.03 -17.65
C MET A 243 -2.42 -13.48 -17.12
N LEU A 244 -3.46 -13.97 -16.45
CA LEU A 244 -3.48 -15.34 -15.94
C LEU A 244 -3.56 -16.38 -17.06
N LYS A 245 -4.28 -16.11 -18.16
CA LYS A 245 -4.30 -16.98 -19.35
C LYS A 245 -2.90 -17.10 -19.94
N SER A 246 -2.21 -15.96 -20.16
CA SER A 246 -0.82 -15.94 -20.63
C SER A 246 0.14 -16.66 -19.68
N ASP A 247 0.02 -16.45 -18.37
CA ASP A 247 0.84 -17.12 -17.37
C ASP A 247 0.65 -18.65 -17.41
N VAL A 248 -0.58 -19.14 -17.60
CA VAL A 248 -0.88 -20.58 -17.73
C VAL A 248 -0.27 -21.15 -19.01
N GLU A 249 -0.29 -20.42 -20.12
CA GLU A 249 0.36 -20.84 -21.37
C GLU A 249 1.87 -20.97 -21.19
N HIS A 250 2.52 -20.00 -20.55
CA HIS A 250 3.94 -20.08 -20.22
C HIS A 250 4.26 -21.25 -19.28
N LEU A 251 3.39 -21.52 -18.31
CA LEU A 251 3.53 -22.68 -17.43
C LEU A 251 3.44 -24.00 -18.22
N ARG A 252 2.48 -24.13 -19.15
CA ARG A 252 2.33 -25.30 -20.02
C ARG A 252 3.54 -25.50 -20.94
N ALA A 253 4.13 -24.41 -21.41
CA ALA A 253 5.36 -24.41 -22.19
C ALA A 253 6.64 -24.63 -21.36
N ALA A 254 6.52 -24.83 -20.04
CA ALA A 254 7.64 -24.90 -19.09
C ALA A 254 8.56 -23.67 -19.08
N ASP A 255 8.09 -22.52 -19.59
CA ASP A 255 8.82 -21.25 -19.64
C ASP A 255 8.52 -20.44 -18.37
N THR A 256 9.08 -20.90 -17.24
CA THR A 256 8.83 -20.30 -15.93
C THR A 256 9.37 -18.88 -15.79
N ALA A 257 10.33 -18.48 -16.65
CA ALA A 257 10.91 -17.13 -16.65
C ALA A 257 9.93 -16.06 -17.17
N LYS A 258 8.97 -16.44 -18.00
CA LYS A 258 7.94 -15.53 -18.54
C LYS A 258 6.66 -15.45 -17.68
N ILE A 259 6.53 -16.29 -16.65
CA ILE A 259 5.38 -16.24 -15.75
C ILE A 259 5.40 -14.92 -14.97
N GLY A 260 4.34 -14.14 -15.13
CA GLY A 260 4.12 -12.88 -14.46
C GLY A 260 3.74 -13.04 -12.98
N LEU A 261 3.46 -11.90 -12.34
CA LEU A 261 3.03 -11.84 -10.94
C LEU A 261 1.49 -11.78 -10.79
N ALA A 262 0.72 -12.08 -11.84
CA ALA A 262 -0.74 -11.98 -11.77
C ALA A 262 -1.32 -12.94 -10.73
N ALA A 263 -0.89 -14.20 -10.72
CA ALA A 263 -1.36 -15.19 -9.74
C ALA A 263 -1.01 -14.82 -8.28
N LYS A 264 0.08 -14.07 -8.07
CA LYS A 264 0.45 -13.56 -6.74
C LYS A 264 -0.56 -12.56 -6.20
N TRP A 265 -1.10 -11.71 -7.07
CA TRP A 265 -1.96 -10.58 -6.67
C TRP A 265 -3.44 -10.78 -6.97
N CYS A 266 -3.79 -11.77 -7.78
CA CYS A 266 -5.18 -12.19 -7.96
C CYS A 266 -5.78 -12.60 -6.61
N PRO A 267 -6.94 -12.03 -6.21
CA PRO A 267 -7.61 -12.40 -4.97
C PRO A 267 -7.90 -13.89 -4.93
N SER A 268 -7.50 -14.56 -3.84
CA SER A 268 -7.95 -15.92 -3.58
C SER A 268 -9.43 -15.92 -3.19
N LEU A 269 -10.10 -17.04 -3.42
CA LEU A 269 -11.45 -17.30 -2.95
C LEU A 269 -11.59 -16.97 -1.45
N ARG A 270 -12.56 -16.13 -1.09
CA ARG A 270 -12.85 -15.65 0.28
C ARG A 270 -11.70 -14.90 0.96
N SER A 271 -10.73 -14.41 0.19
CA SER A 271 -9.75 -13.43 0.68
C SER A 271 -10.44 -12.12 1.08
N SER A 272 -9.74 -11.23 1.80
CA SER A 272 -10.30 -9.93 2.20
C SER A 272 -10.79 -9.12 1.00
N TYR A 273 -10.04 -9.11 -0.11
CA TYR A 273 -10.47 -8.48 -1.35
C TYR A 273 -11.68 -9.18 -1.95
N ASP A 274 -11.65 -10.51 -2.09
CA ASP A 274 -12.75 -11.25 -2.71
C ASP A 274 -14.07 -11.10 -1.94
N ARG A 275 -14.03 -11.12 -0.60
CA ARG A 275 -15.25 -10.87 0.21
C ARG A 275 -15.79 -9.46 0.03
N ALA A 276 -14.91 -8.49 -0.21
CA ALA A 276 -15.28 -7.08 -0.34
C ALA A 276 -15.69 -6.68 -1.76
N THR A 277 -15.19 -7.37 -2.80
CA THR A 277 -15.33 -6.97 -4.21
C THR A 277 -15.87 -8.05 -5.14
N LEU A 278 -15.91 -9.32 -4.71
CA LEU A 278 -16.30 -10.47 -5.54
C LEU A 278 -15.40 -10.72 -6.77
N LEU A 279 -14.22 -10.11 -6.81
CA LEU A 279 -13.35 -10.09 -8.00
C LEU A 279 -12.90 -11.50 -8.43
N CYS A 280 -12.81 -12.47 -7.52
CA CYS A 280 -12.46 -13.85 -7.87
C CYS A 280 -13.51 -14.48 -8.78
N GLU A 281 -14.80 -14.20 -8.54
CA GLU A 281 -15.88 -14.68 -9.42
C GLU A 281 -15.80 -14.04 -10.80
N ALA A 282 -15.61 -12.72 -10.85
CA ALA A 282 -15.51 -11.97 -12.10
C ALA A 282 -14.34 -12.44 -12.99
N ILE A 283 -13.18 -12.70 -12.38
CA ILE A 283 -12.00 -13.25 -13.06
C ILE A 283 -12.28 -14.69 -13.52
N ALA A 284 -12.86 -15.52 -12.65
CA ALA A 284 -13.15 -16.92 -12.96
C ALA A 284 -14.09 -17.07 -14.15
N ARG A 285 -15.18 -16.28 -14.21
CA ARG A 285 -16.13 -16.27 -15.33
C ARG A 285 -15.49 -15.85 -16.67
N ARG A 286 -14.47 -14.99 -16.64
CA ARG A 286 -13.72 -14.55 -17.84
C ARG A 286 -12.67 -15.56 -18.32
N ILE A 287 -12.09 -16.31 -17.38
CA ILE A 287 -11.14 -17.39 -17.71
C ILE A 287 -11.89 -18.63 -18.21
N PHE A 288 -13.05 -18.94 -17.64
CA PHE A 288 -13.88 -20.08 -17.99
C PHE A 288 -15.29 -19.63 -18.40
N PRO A 289 -15.48 -19.03 -19.59
CA PRO A 289 -16.80 -18.60 -20.06
C PRO A 289 -17.82 -19.73 -20.06
N ARG A 290 -19.11 -19.41 -19.96
CA ARG A 290 -20.16 -20.44 -19.84
C ARG A 290 -20.25 -21.30 -21.10
N GLU A 291 -19.95 -20.70 -22.24
CA GLU A 291 -19.94 -21.31 -23.57
C GLU A 291 -18.72 -22.22 -23.78
N SER A 292 -17.71 -22.16 -22.90
CA SER A 292 -16.48 -22.93 -23.05
C SER A 292 -16.63 -24.44 -22.76
N ASN A 293 -17.71 -24.85 -22.09
CA ASN A 293 -17.95 -26.26 -21.75
C ASN A 293 -19.44 -26.57 -21.71
N GLN A 294 -19.85 -27.66 -22.38
CA GLN A 294 -21.23 -28.15 -22.40
C GLN A 294 -21.79 -28.40 -20.98
N GLU A 295 -20.95 -28.82 -20.03
CA GLU A 295 -21.36 -29.03 -18.64
C GLU A 295 -21.85 -27.75 -17.95
N TYR A 296 -21.40 -26.57 -18.39
CA TYR A 296 -21.80 -25.29 -17.81
C TYR A 296 -23.17 -24.80 -18.29
N LEU A 297 -23.59 -25.26 -19.46
CA LEU A 297 -24.89 -24.92 -20.04
C LEU A 297 -26.02 -25.59 -19.25
N ASN A 298 -25.77 -26.81 -18.76
CA ASN A 298 -26.78 -27.66 -18.09
C ASN A 298 -26.89 -27.44 -16.57
N ILE A 299 -26.13 -26.51 -16.00
CA ILE A 299 -26.14 -26.22 -14.56
C ILE A 299 -26.67 -24.82 -14.26
N SER A 300 -27.21 -24.63 -13.05
CA SER A 300 -27.66 -23.31 -12.61
C SER A 300 -26.49 -22.34 -12.45
N ASP A 301 -26.75 -21.04 -12.59
CA ASP A 301 -25.69 -20.01 -12.54
C ASP A 301 -24.93 -20.03 -11.20
N LYS A 302 -25.62 -20.36 -10.09
CA LYS A 302 -25.02 -20.57 -8.76
C LYS A 302 -23.96 -21.69 -8.77
N HIS A 303 -24.28 -22.82 -9.39
CA HIS A 303 -23.34 -23.95 -9.51
C HIS A 303 -22.21 -23.64 -10.49
N TYR A 304 -22.51 -22.94 -11.59
CA TYR A 304 -21.50 -22.47 -12.54
C TYR A 304 -20.47 -21.56 -11.84
N ALA A 305 -20.93 -20.52 -11.13
CA ALA A 305 -20.06 -19.61 -10.38
C ALA A 305 -19.18 -20.34 -9.35
N TYR A 306 -19.75 -21.31 -8.62
CA TYR A 306 -19.00 -22.15 -7.69
C TYR A 306 -17.92 -22.96 -8.41
N ARG A 307 -18.28 -23.66 -9.51
CA ARG A 307 -17.34 -24.50 -10.28
C ARG A 307 -16.19 -23.68 -10.85
N VAL A 308 -16.46 -22.56 -11.52
CA VAL A 308 -15.39 -21.76 -12.14
C VAL A 308 -14.45 -21.15 -11.10
N ARG A 309 -14.96 -20.76 -9.92
CA ARG A 309 -14.11 -20.26 -8.81
C ARG A 309 -13.21 -21.35 -8.25
N ASP A 310 -13.70 -22.58 -8.11
CA ASP A 310 -12.86 -23.71 -7.68
C ASP A 310 -11.82 -24.07 -8.76
N ARG A 311 -12.20 -24.08 -10.04
CA ARG A 311 -11.26 -24.28 -11.16
C ARG A 311 -10.19 -23.20 -11.21
N LEU A 312 -10.55 -21.92 -11.07
CA LEU A 312 -9.58 -20.82 -10.99
C LEU A 312 -8.55 -21.08 -9.88
N ARG A 313 -9.00 -21.54 -8.71
CA ARG A 313 -8.09 -21.89 -7.62
C ARG A 313 -7.19 -23.06 -7.98
N ARG A 314 -7.76 -24.18 -8.43
CA ARG A 314 -7.05 -25.47 -8.59
C ARG A 314 -6.19 -25.55 -9.85
N GLU A 315 -6.71 -25.08 -10.98
CA GLU A 315 -6.09 -25.23 -12.30
C GLU A 315 -5.22 -24.05 -12.70
N VAL A 316 -5.42 -22.88 -12.09
CA VAL A 316 -4.69 -21.64 -12.43
C VAL A 316 -3.84 -21.15 -11.27
N LEU A 317 -4.45 -20.75 -10.15
CA LEU A 317 -3.73 -20.07 -9.08
C LEU A 317 -2.75 -20.97 -8.33
N VAL A 318 -3.15 -22.19 -7.95
CA VAL A 318 -2.28 -23.14 -7.24
C VAL A 318 -1.01 -23.48 -8.06
N PRO A 319 -1.12 -23.94 -9.32
CA PRO A 319 0.07 -24.30 -10.10
C PRO A 319 0.96 -23.09 -10.42
N LEU A 320 0.39 -21.93 -10.75
CA LEU A 320 1.18 -20.71 -10.98
C LEU A 320 1.91 -20.24 -9.72
N ARG A 321 1.25 -20.25 -8.55
CA ARG A 321 1.89 -19.84 -7.28
C ARG A 321 3.00 -20.80 -6.86
N LYS A 322 2.87 -22.09 -7.20
CA LYS A 322 3.93 -23.08 -7.01
C LYS A 322 5.13 -22.79 -7.91
N ALA A 323 4.92 -22.53 -9.21
CA ALA A 323 5.99 -22.16 -10.13
C ALA A 323 6.69 -20.84 -9.76
N LEU A 324 5.95 -19.90 -9.17
CA LEU A 324 6.50 -18.64 -8.66
C LEU A 324 7.30 -18.80 -7.34
N GLU A 325 7.22 -19.96 -6.68
CA GLU A 325 7.88 -20.25 -5.40
C GLU A 325 7.59 -19.20 -4.32
N LEU A 326 6.31 -18.82 -4.18
CA LEU A 326 5.90 -17.83 -3.21
C LEU A 326 6.06 -18.36 -1.77
N PRO A 327 6.55 -17.55 -0.81
CA PRO A 327 6.76 -18.00 0.57
C PRO A 327 5.52 -18.59 1.22
N GLU A 328 4.35 -17.99 0.94
CA GLU A 328 3.08 -18.44 1.48
C GLU A 328 2.74 -19.88 1.09
N VAL A 329 3.21 -20.39 -0.05
CA VAL A 329 2.97 -21.78 -0.48
C VAL A 329 3.67 -22.76 0.48
N TYR A 330 4.94 -22.49 0.80
CA TYR A 330 5.74 -23.30 1.72
C TYR A 330 5.27 -23.15 3.16
N MET A 331 5.01 -21.92 3.60
CA MET A 331 4.54 -21.63 4.96
C MET A 331 3.19 -22.29 5.25
N CYS A 332 2.24 -22.26 4.30
CA CYS A 332 0.95 -22.92 4.46
C CYS A 332 1.05 -24.45 4.48
N ALA A 333 2.07 -25.02 3.85
CA ALA A 333 2.36 -26.45 3.89
C ALA A 333 3.26 -26.86 5.08
N CYS A 334 3.67 -25.90 5.92
CA CYS A 334 4.67 -26.08 6.98
C CYS A 334 6.03 -26.64 6.48
N LYS A 335 6.37 -26.39 5.21
CA LYS A 335 7.59 -26.85 4.54
C LYS A 335 8.65 -25.77 4.50
N PHE A 336 9.10 -25.31 5.66
CA PHE A 336 10.07 -24.22 5.75
C PHE A 336 11.43 -24.61 5.17
N GLU A 337 11.81 -25.87 5.35
CA GLU A 337 13.03 -26.51 4.85
C GLU A 337 13.19 -26.45 3.32
N GLU A 338 12.10 -26.34 2.56
CA GLU A 338 12.10 -26.24 1.10
C GLU A 338 12.07 -24.77 0.60
N LEU A 339 11.91 -23.77 1.49
CA LEU A 339 11.75 -22.37 1.12
C LEU A 339 13.03 -21.79 0.46
N PRO A 340 12.95 -21.25 -0.78
CA PRO A 340 14.10 -20.63 -1.44
C PRO A 340 14.27 -19.16 -1.05
N TYR A 341 15.01 -18.88 0.02
CA TYR A 341 15.22 -17.52 0.56
C TYR A 341 15.71 -16.48 -0.48
N ALA A 342 16.53 -16.88 -1.45
CA ALA A 342 17.03 -16.02 -2.52
C ALA A 342 15.92 -15.44 -3.42
N ARG A 343 14.79 -16.16 -3.56
CA ARG A 343 13.64 -15.72 -4.36
C ARG A 343 12.61 -14.93 -3.56
N VAL A 344 12.74 -14.88 -2.24
CA VAL A 344 11.80 -14.16 -1.38
C VAL A 344 11.89 -12.67 -1.68
N ALA A 345 10.75 -12.09 -2.04
CA ALA A 345 10.65 -10.66 -2.29
C ALA A 345 10.99 -9.85 -1.03
N SER A 346 11.63 -8.69 -1.21
CA SER A 346 12.14 -7.84 -0.12
C SER A 346 11.10 -7.48 0.94
N VAL A 347 9.89 -7.14 0.51
CA VAL A 347 8.76 -6.82 1.40
C VAL A 347 8.27 -8.05 2.16
N ALA A 348 8.30 -9.24 1.53
CA ALA A 348 7.92 -10.50 2.18
C ALA A 348 8.96 -10.90 3.24
N MET A 349 10.26 -10.68 2.96
CA MET A 349 11.33 -10.93 3.92
C MET A 349 11.13 -10.14 5.21
N ARG A 350 10.76 -8.86 5.10
CA ARG A 350 10.43 -8.03 6.27
C ARG A 350 9.14 -8.49 6.95
N LYS A 351 8.09 -8.73 6.18
CA LYS A 351 6.75 -9.07 6.72
C LYS A 351 6.74 -10.39 7.49
N TYR A 352 7.49 -11.38 7.02
CA TYR A 352 7.51 -12.72 7.62
C TYR A 352 8.77 -12.99 8.46
N LYS A 353 9.56 -11.95 8.75
CA LYS A 353 10.82 -12.04 9.52
C LYS A 353 10.69 -12.87 10.79
N GLU A 354 9.72 -12.55 11.64
CA GLU A 354 9.48 -13.25 12.91
C GLU A 354 9.10 -14.72 12.69
N VAL A 355 8.32 -15.01 11.63
CA VAL A 355 7.91 -16.38 11.31
C VAL A 355 9.10 -17.20 10.81
N PHE A 356 9.93 -16.62 9.95
CA PHE A 356 11.15 -17.28 9.47
C PHE A 356 12.13 -17.52 10.61
N GLN A 357 12.33 -16.54 11.50
CA GLN A 357 13.20 -16.70 12.66
C GLN A 357 12.69 -17.76 13.65
N LYS A 358 11.37 -17.91 13.79
CA LYS A 358 10.77 -18.90 14.68
C LYS A 358 10.87 -20.33 14.15
N HIS A 359 10.71 -20.51 12.84
CA HIS A 359 10.54 -21.83 12.24
C HIS A 359 11.78 -22.35 11.49
N ASP A 360 12.69 -21.47 11.06
CA ASP A 360 13.85 -21.84 10.25
C ASP A 360 15.04 -20.91 10.50
N LYS A 361 15.39 -20.75 11.79
CA LYS A 361 16.40 -19.79 12.25
C LYS A 361 17.76 -20.00 11.57
N ASP A 362 18.22 -21.24 11.50
CA ASP A 362 19.58 -21.56 11.07
C ASP A 362 19.78 -21.31 9.57
N ARG A 363 18.81 -21.68 8.72
CA ARG A 363 18.88 -21.38 7.27
C ARG A 363 18.74 -19.89 6.97
N VAL A 364 17.97 -19.15 7.78
CA VAL A 364 17.88 -17.69 7.66
C VAL A 364 19.23 -17.04 7.95
N ILE A 365 19.90 -17.46 9.04
CA ILE A 365 21.23 -16.94 9.40
C ILE A 365 22.25 -17.30 8.32
N GLY A 366 22.27 -18.57 7.88
CA GLY A 366 23.15 -19.02 6.79
C GLY A 366 22.92 -18.24 5.50
N PHE A 367 21.67 -17.99 5.13
CA PHE A 367 21.34 -17.15 3.97
C PHE A 367 21.85 -15.71 4.12
N PHE A 368 21.74 -15.09 5.31
CA PHE A 368 22.29 -13.76 5.55
C PHE A 368 23.82 -13.75 5.46
N ASP A 369 24.49 -14.80 5.91
CA ASP A 369 25.93 -14.97 5.78
C ASP A 369 26.37 -15.11 4.31
N GLU A 370 25.65 -15.90 3.51
CA GLU A 370 25.85 -16.00 2.06
C GLU A 370 25.65 -14.65 1.35
N VAL A 371 24.65 -13.87 1.76
CA VAL A 371 24.43 -12.53 1.20
C VAL A 371 25.55 -11.57 1.61
N ARG A 372 26.10 -11.68 2.83
CA ARG A 372 27.19 -10.83 3.32
C ARG A 372 28.51 -11.12 2.62
N THR A 373 28.78 -12.40 2.35
CA THR A 373 29.96 -12.89 1.64
C THR A 373 29.86 -12.72 0.12
N GLY A 374 28.65 -12.47 -0.41
CA GLY A 374 28.40 -12.20 -1.82
C GLY A 374 28.05 -13.44 -2.65
N HIS A 375 27.89 -14.60 -2.02
CA HIS A 375 27.46 -15.85 -2.66
C HIS A 375 25.96 -15.87 -2.98
N ALA A 376 25.15 -15.08 -2.28
CA ALA A 376 23.72 -14.92 -2.55
C ALA A 376 23.30 -13.47 -2.72
N ARG A 377 22.11 -13.24 -3.28
CA ARG A 377 21.53 -11.90 -3.46
C ARG A 377 20.14 -11.83 -2.85
N MET A 378 19.93 -10.90 -1.92
CA MET A 378 18.61 -10.63 -1.35
C MET A 378 17.92 -9.45 -2.04
N ALA A 379 16.67 -9.63 -2.49
CA ALA A 379 15.89 -8.56 -3.10
C ALA A 379 15.82 -7.31 -2.21
N ALA A 380 15.98 -6.11 -2.81
CA ALA A 380 15.90 -4.82 -2.10
C ALA A 380 15.09 -3.74 -2.85
N GLY A 381 14.70 -3.98 -4.11
CA GLY A 381 14.16 -2.94 -4.99
C GLY A 381 12.84 -2.33 -4.51
N ALA A 382 11.94 -3.13 -3.92
CA ALA A 382 10.62 -2.65 -3.53
C ALA A 382 10.57 -1.97 -2.14
N VAL A 383 11.67 -1.99 -1.37
CA VAL A 383 11.71 -1.36 -0.03
C VAL A 383 12.26 0.05 -0.15
N LEU A 384 11.55 0.99 0.48
CA LEU A 384 11.95 2.41 0.47
C LEU A 384 13.03 2.67 1.54
N PRO A 385 13.94 3.64 1.31
CA PRO A 385 14.96 4.04 2.28
C PRO A 385 14.41 4.30 3.68
N LYS A 386 13.30 5.05 3.79
CA LYS A 386 12.64 5.34 5.07
C LYS A 386 12.29 4.05 5.83
N GLU A 387 11.77 3.05 5.12
CA GLU A 387 11.34 1.80 5.74
C GLU A 387 12.50 0.88 6.15
N LEU A 388 13.71 1.10 5.61
CA LEU A 388 14.91 0.35 6.01
C LEU A 388 15.53 0.94 7.28
N ILE A 389 15.42 2.25 7.47
CA ILE A 389 15.97 2.95 8.63
C ILE A 389 15.00 2.98 9.82
N ASP A 390 13.71 2.68 9.63
CA ASP A 390 12.70 2.69 10.69
C ASP A 390 13.11 1.86 11.92
N ALA A 391 13.70 0.68 11.71
CA ALA A 391 14.20 -0.15 12.82
C ALA A 391 15.39 0.51 13.53
N ALA A 392 16.34 1.06 12.76
CA ALA A 392 17.50 1.76 13.30
C ALA A 392 17.09 3.03 14.09
N LEU A 393 16.07 3.76 13.64
CA LEU A 393 15.51 4.91 14.33
C LEU A 393 14.85 4.54 15.67
N LYS A 394 14.39 3.29 15.81
CA LYS A 394 13.86 2.73 17.07
C LYS A 394 14.95 2.09 17.96
N GLY A 395 16.21 2.10 17.52
CA GLY A 395 17.31 1.43 18.22
C GLY A 395 17.32 -0.09 18.07
N GLU A 396 16.58 -0.64 17.11
CA GLU A 396 16.50 -2.07 16.84
C GLU A 396 17.48 -2.48 15.74
N HIS A 397 18.16 -3.61 15.91
CA HIS A 397 18.99 -4.21 14.86
C HIS A 397 18.15 -5.09 13.93
N ASP A 398 18.14 -4.76 12.65
CA ASP A 398 17.51 -5.57 11.60
C ASP A 398 18.52 -5.92 10.50
N GLU A 399 18.99 -7.17 10.53
CA GLU A 399 19.96 -7.67 9.58
C GLU A 399 19.45 -7.72 8.14
N ALA A 400 18.16 -8.04 7.95
CA ALA A 400 17.56 -8.01 6.62
C ALA A 400 17.53 -6.57 6.09
N ALA A 401 17.20 -5.60 6.94
CA ALA A 401 17.20 -4.18 6.56
C ALA A 401 18.61 -3.68 6.21
N GLU A 402 19.63 -4.04 7.00
CA GLU A 402 21.02 -3.64 6.76
C GLU A 402 21.57 -4.23 5.44
N LEU A 403 21.32 -5.52 5.18
CA LEU A 403 21.74 -6.16 3.93
C LEU A 403 20.99 -5.58 2.71
N GLN A 404 19.70 -5.26 2.84
CA GLN A 404 18.94 -4.57 1.78
C GLN A 404 19.48 -3.16 1.54
N TRP A 405 19.84 -2.43 2.59
CA TRP A 405 20.43 -1.10 2.52
C TRP A 405 21.79 -1.11 1.80
N ARG A 406 22.67 -2.06 2.17
CA ARG A 406 23.96 -2.29 1.49
C ARG A 406 23.78 -2.54 0.01
N ARG A 407 22.88 -3.46 -0.36
CA ARG A 407 22.59 -3.76 -1.77
C ARG A 407 22.15 -2.51 -2.53
N ARG A 408 21.28 -1.70 -1.92
CA ARG A 408 20.78 -0.46 -2.54
C ARG A 408 21.91 0.52 -2.81
N ARG A 409 22.85 0.68 -1.86
CA ARG A 409 24.05 1.51 -2.03
C ARG A 409 24.96 1.00 -3.13
N SER A 410 25.22 -0.32 -3.16
CA SER A 410 26.08 -0.92 -4.20
C SER A 410 25.49 -0.77 -5.60
N SER A 411 24.17 -0.89 -5.76
CA SER A 411 23.49 -0.65 -7.04
C SER A 411 23.50 0.82 -7.47
N SER A 412 23.46 1.77 -6.53
CA SER A 412 23.56 3.21 -6.79
C SER A 412 25.01 3.71 -6.97
N GLY A 413 26.00 2.87 -6.65
CA GLY A 413 27.42 3.19 -6.66
C GLY A 413 28.03 3.47 -8.04
N ALA A 414 27.29 3.25 -9.14
CA ALA A 414 27.71 3.70 -10.47
C ALA A 414 27.49 5.21 -10.71
N ALA A 415 26.78 5.93 -9.82
CA ALA A 415 26.51 7.37 -9.99
C ALA A 415 26.51 8.21 -8.70
N TRP A 416 26.86 7.64 -7.53
CA TRP A 416 26.91 8.39 -6.26
C TRP A 416 28.33 8.42 -5.70
N ARG A 417 29.11 9.44 -6.07
CA ARG A 417 30.21 9.92 -5.22
C ARG A 417 29.58 10.77 -4.12
N PRO A 418 29.80 10.48 -2.82
CA PRO A 418 29.37 11.41 -1.79
C PRO A 418 30.13 12.73 -1.96
N PRO A 419 29.50 13.91 -1.76
CA PRO A 419 30.28 15.09 -1.45
C PRO A 419 31.03 14.80 -0.15
N LEU A 420 32.29 15.24 -0.10
CA LEU A 420 33.22 15.12 1.03
C LEU A 420 32.50 15.21 2.39
N PRO A 421 32.88 14.39 3.40
CA PRO A 421 32.20 14.40 4.69
C PRO A 421 32.46 15.73 5.40
N LEU A 422 31.54 16.68 5.29
CA LEU A 422 31.44 17.80 6.21
C LEU A 422 30.91 17.26 7.54
N ARG A 423 31.82 17.04 8.49
CA ARG A 423 31.47 16.81 9.90
C ARG A 423 30.75 18.05 10.42
N ALA A 424 29.43 17.98 10.59
CA ALA A 424 28.72 18.91 11.45
C ALA A 424 28.96 18.49 12.90
N ALA A 425 29.84 19.21 13.60
CA ALA A 425 29.93 19.14 15.05
C ALA A 425 28.68 19.81 15.63
N TRP A 426 27.79 19.01 16.22
CA TRP A 426 26.70 19.54 17.03
C TRP A 426 27.31 20.00 18.38
N PRO A 427 26.94 21.18 18.92
CA PRO A 427 27.43 21.60 20.22
C PRO A 427 26.88 20.64 21.28
N THR A 428 27.78 19.94 21.96
CA THR A 428 27.49 19.13 23.14
C THR A 428 26.80 20.00 24.19
N ALA A 429 25.61 19.57 24.60
CA ALA A 429 24.94 20.09 25.77
C ALA A 429 25.88 20.00 26.97
N SER A 430 26.04 21.16 27.60
CA SER A 430 26.80 21.44 28.79
C SER A 430 26.50 20.43 29.91
N ARG A 431 27.53 19.74 30.41
CA ARG A 431 27.58 19.37 31.83
C ARG A 431 28.85 19.95 32.43
N CYS A 432 28.62 20.80 33.41
CA CYS A 432 29.58 21.43 34.28
C CYS A 432 30.50 20.40 34.94
N ALA A 433 31.81 20.66 34.93
CA ALA A 433 32.65 20.54 36.11
C ALA A 433 34.09 21.01 35.79
N GLY A 434 34.51 22.07 36.49
CA GLY A 434 35.85 22.15 37.11
C GLY A 434 37.07 22.21 36.21
N SER A 435 37.57 23.43 36.00
CA SER A 435 38.97 23.74 35.70
C SER A 435 39.96 23.07 36.65
N LEU A 436 41.11 22.60 36.14
CA LEU A 436 42.46 22.87 36.67
C LEU A 436 43.53 22.41 35.66
N SER A 437 44.62 23.18 35.62
CA SER A 437 45.62 23.40 34.56
C SER A 437 46.63 22.25 34.29
N PRO A 438 47.37 22.28 33.15
CA PRO A 438 48.44 21.34 32.74
C PRO A 438 49.79 21.73 33.39
N PRO A 439 51.02 21.18 33.09
CA PRO A 439 51.49 20.38 31.93
C PRO A 439 52.56 19.30 32.26
N LEU A 440 53.17 18.66 31.23
CA LEU A 440 54.64 18.57 31.07
C LEU A 440 55.04 17.85 29.77
N ARG A 441 55.83 18.57 28.95
CA ARG A 441 56.62 18.07 27.81
C ARG A 441 57.89 17.40 28.33
N LEU A 442 58.51 16.54 27.51
CA LEU A 442 59.96 16.46 27.20
C LEU A 442 60.13 15.29 26.19
N ARG A 443 60.41 15.51 24.89
CA ARG A 443 61.66 15.86 24.17
C ARG A 443 62.42 14.63 23.62
N THR A 444 62.50 14.55 22.28
CA THR A 444 63.68 14.30 21.40
C THR A 444 64.37 12.90 21.50
N ASN A 445 64.99 12.27 20.49
CA ASN A 445 65.49 12.65 19.15
C ASN A 445 65.98 11.37 18.41
N ARG A 446 65.98 11.38 17.06
CA ARG A 446 66.99 10.84 16.08
C ARG A 446 67.50 9.37 16.20
N ALA A 447 67.88 8.61 15.16
CA ALA A 447 67.99 8.74 13.70
C ALA A 447 68.46 7.40 13.08
N ARG A 448 68.42 7.33 11.73
CA ARG A 448 69.28 6.56 10.77
C ARG A 448 68.93 5.10 10.41
N LEU A 449 68.32 4.98 9.23
CA LEU A 449 68.56 4.00 8.14
C LEU A 449 70.07 3.94 7.74
N PRO A 450 70.62 2.90 7.05
CA PRO A 450 70.21 2.55 5.67
C PRO A 450 70.45 1.11 5.09
N SER A 451 69.60 0.77 4.11
CA SER A 451 69.80 0.10 2.79
C SER A 451 70.78 -1.07 2.53
N ARG A 452 70.28 -2.13 1.86
CA ARG A 452 70.76 -2.82 0.61
C ARG A 452 69.88 -4.07 0.36
N TRP A 453 69.00 -4.15 -0.65
CA TRP A 453 69.13 -4.49 -2.10
C TRP A 453 69.70 -5.88 -2.45
N VAL A 454 68.91 -6.60 -3.29
CA VAL A 454 69.22 -7.71 -4.25
C VAL A 454 69.21 -9.13 -3.63
N SER A 455 68.48 -10.14 -4.14
CA SER A 455 67.87 -10.40 -5.47
C SER A 455 66.41 -10.85 -5.39
#